data_AF-A0AAN6K317-F1
#
_entry.id   AF-A0AAN6K317-F1
#
_cell.length_a   1.000
_cell.length_b   1.000
_cell.length_c   1.000
_cell.angle_alpha   90.00
_cell.angle_beta   90.00
_cell.angle_gamma   90.00
#
_symmetry.space_group_name_H-M   'P 1'
#
loop_
_entity.id
_entity.type
_entity.pdbx_description
1 polymer ?
#
loop_
_entity_poly.entity_id
_entity_poly.type
_entity_poly.pdbx_seq_one_letter_code
_entity_poly.pdbx_strand_id
1 'polypeptide(L)'
;LADLQARAGHHTEAGLALRLHADRYAWDPSVHLPAMPDEAPKFPAQTAFDRKEALYFEMCRSFERGQSWHLALQAYREIAAQYEGNVFEFSKLARAERAMAAIHERIAKGDRVGSRYFRVVYKGLGFPAPGLRDKQFIFERDGAERLAEFEERLQGLHPGARVVRSESVVAEGEGQFLLVGAVSPHKDLGHVVYQRTKVSLAAREYALLSAPREFAMTTRVLKADVPIVEQVVEKSVYRTKEAFPTILRRSEVVGMERVVLDPVQAAVERTTRKTQEMVVVERRIANGGGEERSSGMGMMSEMILEAVDPGSESSVARYRGLLPASEGADDASEEVDLEGKADVPEMTAMQNALKIALLDHALTIRRCLGLYNRSAFLATKAELVPRFEASFGHELAILFPQSAGLMSEPSPRATMDGLHDDKDDDDVRRTADTTAGAQAEPTTTSEDQPREGRRRSLPWLSRRRSSSISKQANGTPETNGNGTNGGRSSSRQRSSSRLRDPSLTRRLSFFRSSEDRTRDTNNNNKLTASEMGGQQDRASTAAKQQGGEYYRPAMVASPQPSNYSAMSTAQLKKRLSFLRNSGVPAQVTATGEVMGSYT
;
A
#
# COMPACT_ATOMS: atom_id res chain seq x y z
N LEU A 1 -26.03 -14.21 4.24
CA LEU A 1 -24.66 -14.17 3.71
C LEU A 1 -23.74 -13.25 4.53
N ALA A 2 -24.11 -11.98 4.75
CA ALA A 2 -23.30 -11.03 5.53
C ALA A 2 -22.88 -11.59 6.91
N ASP A 3 -23.81 -12.16 7.67
CA ASP A 3 -23.53 -12.78 8.97
C ASP A 3 -22.54 -13.94 8.89
N LEU A 4 -22.63 -14.76 7.84
CA LEU A 4 -21.72 -15.89 7.63
C LEU A 4 -20.30 -15.38 7.40
N GLN A 5 -20.14 -14.38 6.52
CA GLN A 5 -18.84 -13.78 6.24
C GLN A 5 -18.26 -13.09 7.47
N ALA A 6 -19.08 -12.35 8.21
CA ALA A 6 -18.65 -11.69 9.45
C ALA A 6 -18.19 -12.69 10.52
N ARG A 7 -18.89 -13.83 10.69
CA ARG A 7 -18.48 -14.91 11.61
C ARG A 7 -17.20 -15.60 11.17
N ALA A 8 -16.92 -15.66 9.87
CA ALA A 8 -15.68 -16.20 9.31
C ALA A 8 -14.51 -15.20 9.36
N GLY A 9 -14.70 -13.98 9.90
CA GLY A 9 -13.69 -12.92 9.91
C GLY A 9 -13.52 -12.18 8.58
N HIS A 10 -14.37 -12.47 7.58
CA HIS A 10 -14.37 -11.86 6.26
C HIS A 10 -15.23 -10.58 6.26
N HIS A 11 -14.75 -9.55 6.97
CA HIS A 11 -15.54 -8.33 7.20
C HIS A 11 -15.78 -7.52 5.91
N THR A 12 -14.82 -7.50 4.99
CA THR A 12 -14.97 -6.79 3.71
C THR A 12 -16.09 -7.39 2.87
N GLU A 13 -16.16 -8.71 2.81
CA GLU A 13 -17.15 -9.48 2.08
C GLU A 13 -18.53 -9.39 2.73
N ALA A 14 -18.57 -9.29 4.06
CA ALA A 14 -19.81 -8.99 4.79
C ALA A 14 -20.37 -7.62 4.38
N GLY A 15 -19.52 -6.59 4.27
CA GLY A 15 -19.90 -5.27 3.77
C GLY A 15 -20.39 -5.30 2.32
N LEU A 16 -19.74 -6.07 1.44
CA LEU A 16 -20.19 -6.25 0.06
C LEU A 16 -21.55 -6.99 -0.02
N ALA A 17 -21.79 -7.96 0.85
CA ALA A 17 -23.08 -8.64 0.93
C ALA A 17 -24.20 -7.70 1.43
N LEU A 18 -23.90 -6.82 2.39
CA LEU A 18 -24.83 -5.77 2.83
C LEU A 18 -25.14 -4.76 1.72
N ARG A 19 -24.16 -4.46 0.84
CA ARG A 19 -24.38 -3.59 -0.32
C ARG A 19 -25.48 -4.11 -1.23
N LEU A 20 -25.50 -5.42 -1.51
CA LEU A 20 -26.58 -6.03 -2.31
C LEU A 20 -27.96 -5.83 -1.68
N HIS A 21 -28.05 -5.78 -0.35
CA HIS A 21 -29.31 -5.46 0.34
C HIS A 21 -29.64 -3.98 0.20
N ALA A 22 -28.65 -3.11 0.38
CA ALA A 22 -28.83 -1.66 0.29
C ALA A 22 -29.24 -1.21 -1.13
N ASP A 23 -28.76 -1.89 -2.16
CA ASP A 23 -29.09 -1.63 -3.58
C ASP A 23 -30.57 -1.87 -3.92
N ARG A 24 -31.32 -2.58 -3.05
CA ARG A 24 -32.78 -2.78 -3.20
C ARG A 24 -33.59 -1.52 -2.84
N TYR A 25 -32.97 -0.52 -2.22
CA TYR A 25 -33.63 0.70 -1.77
C TYR A 25 -33.10 1.93 -2.51
N ALA A 26 -33.99 2.88 -2.79
CA ALA A 26 -33.63 4.19 -3.28
C ALA A 26 -33.25 5.12 -2.11
N TRP A 27 -32.46 6.15 -2.38
CA TRP A 27 -32.21 7.25 -1.44
C TRP A 27 -33.40 8.21 -1.43
N ASP A 28 -34.56 7.74 -0.96
CA ASP A 28 -35.81 8.50 -0.97
C ASP A 28 -36.36 8.68 0.46
N PRO A 29 -36.40 9.91 1.00
CA PRO A 29 -36.92 10.18 2.33
C PRO A 29 -38.45 10.19 2.39
N SER A 30 -39.15 10.24 1.25
CA SER A 30 -40.61 10.29 1.18
C SER A 30 -41.27 8.90 1.14
N VAL A 31 -40.54 7.89 0.67
CA VAL A 31 -41.05 6.52 0.57
C VAL A 31 -40.96 5.82 1.93
N HIS A 32 -42.11 5.44 2.48
CA HIS A 32 -42.18 4.62 3.69
C HIS A 32 -42.19 3.14 3.36
N LEU A 33 -41.36 2.38 4.07
CA LEU A 33 -41.27 0.93 3.94
C LEU A 33 -41.91 0.24 5.14
N PRO A 34 -42.63 -0.88 4.92
CA PRO A 34 -43.21 -1.65 6.00
C PRO A 34 -42.12 -2.27 6.87
N ALA A 35 -42.46 -2.59 8.12
CA ALA A 35 -41.58 -3.34 9.00
C ALA A 35 -41.27 -4.72 8.41
N MET A 36 -40.06 -5.22 8.64
CA MET A 36 -39.63 -6.58 8.29
C MET A 36 -39.19 -7.29 9.57
N PRO A 37 -40.14 -7.82 10.37
CA PRO A 37 -39.84 -8.47 11.65
C PRO A 37 -39.30 -9.89 11.47
N ASP A 38 -39.69 -10.56 10.38
CA ASP A 38 -39.40 -11.98 10.12
C ASP A 38 -38.13 -12.19 9.27
N GLU A 39 -37.62 -11.13 8.64
CA GLU A 39 -36.37 -11.17 7.87
C GLU A 39 -35.20 -10.63 8.70
N ALA A 40 -34.04 -11.29 8.63
CA ALA A 40 -32.80 -10.81 9.22
C ALA A 40 -31.96 -10.05 8.16
N PRO A 41 -31.52 -8.81 8.41
CA PRO A 41 -31.67 -8.02 9.63
C PRO A 41 -33.08 -7.41 9.79
N LYS A 42 -33.56 -7.35 11.03
CA LYS A 42 -34.89 -6.83 11.38
C LYS A 42 -34.94 -5.31 11.20
N PHE A 43 -35.92 -4.83 10.45
CA PHE A 43 -36.14 -3.40 10.27
C PHE A 43 -37.51 -2.97 10.78
N PRO A 44 -37.60 -1.86 11.55
CA PRO A 44 -38.88 -1.24 11.85
C PRO A 44 -39.47 -0.59 10.58
N ALA A 45 -40.73 -0.17 10.68
CA ALA A 45 -41.32 0.71 9.68
C ALA A 45 -40.58 2.05 9.71
N GLN A 46 -40.02 2.46 8.57
CA GLN A 46 -39.16 3.64 8.44
C GLN A 46 -39.08 4.06 6.96
N THR A 47 -38.44 5.18 6.67
CA THR A 47 -38.27 5.61 5.27
C THR A 47 -37.29 4.71 4.53
N ALA A 48 -37.38 4.66 3.20
CA ALA A 48 -36.41 3.97 2.36
C ALA A 48 -35.01 4.55 2.55
N PHE A 49 -34.91 5.88 2.70
CA PHE A 49 -33.69 6.56 3.09
C PHE A 49 -33.10 6.02 4.40
N ASP A 50 -33.86 6.03 5.50
CA ASP A 50 -33.36 5.60 6.82
C ASP A 50 -32.92 4.14 6.82
N ARG A 51 -33.61 3.28 6.05
CA ARG A 51 -33.22 1.89 5.88
C ARG A 51 -31.91 1.72 5.14
N LYS A 52 -31.75 2.44 4.04
CA LYS A 52 -30.50 2.43 3.28
C LYS A 52 -29.36 3.05 4.09
N GLU A 53 -29.62 4.13 4.82
CA GLU A 53 -28.66 4.79 5.72
C GLU A 53 -28.14 3.81 6.78
N ALA A 54 -29.04 3.09 7.46
CA ALA A 54 -28.68 2.09 8.46
C ALA A 54 -27.80 0.97 7.87
N LEU A 55 -28.12 0.49 6.67
CA LEU A 55 -27.31 -0.50 5.96
C LEU A 55 -25.92 0.06 5.61
N TYR A 56 -25.83 1.31 5.14
CA TYR A 56 -24.55 1.96 4.84
C TYR A 56 -23.67 2.10 6.09
N PHE A 57 -24.25 2.37 7.27
CA PHE A 57 -23.48 2.41 8.50
C PHE A 57 -22.87 1.04 8.86
N GLU A 58 -23.62 -0.05 8.72
CA GLU A 58 -23.07 -1.39 8.95
C GLU A 58 -22.05 -1.78 7.87
N MET A 59 -22.26 -1.37 6.62
CA MET A 59 -21.29 -1.53 5.52
C MET A 59 -19.97 -0.81 5.83
N CYS A 60 -20.00 0.48 6.18
CA CYS A 60 -18.80 1.25 6.51
C CYS A 60 -18.03 0.62 7.67
N ARG A 61 -18.72 0.21 8.75
CA ARG A 61 -18.08 -0.51 9.87
C ARG A 61 -17.42 -1.81 9.41
N SER A 62 -18.07 -2.54 8.52
CA SER A 62 -17.55 -3.80 7.98
C SER A 62 -16.30 -3.55 7.11
N PHE A 63 -16.32 -2.54 6.25
CA PHE A 63 -15.15 -2.17 5.43
C PHE A 63 -13.99 -1.65 6.27
N GLU A 64 -14.24 -0.86 7.31
CA GLU A 64 -13.18 -0.41 8.21
C GLU A 64 -12.55 -1.56 9.00
N ARG A 65 -13.36 -2.50 9.51
CA ARG A 65 -12.86 -3.71 10.19
C ARG A 65 -12.07 -4.60 9.25
N GLY A 66 -12.52 -4.72 8.00
CA GLY A 66 -11.80 -5.45 6.95
C GLY A 66 -10.63 -4.69 6.34
N GLN A 67 -10.32 -3.47 6.83
CA GLN A 67 -9.27 -2.59 6.31
C GLN A 67 -9.39 -2.29 4.79
N SER A 68 -10.60 -2.38 4.24
CA SER A 68 -10.88 -2.06 2.85
C SER A 68 -11.18 -0.56 2.70
N TRP A 69 -10.11 0.24 2.78
CA TRP A 69 -10.21 1.70 2.82
C TRP A 69 -10.87 2.32 1.58
N HIS A 70 -10.68 1.73 0.40
CA HIS A 70 -11.30 2.24 -0.84
C HIS A 70 -12.82 2.03 -0.87
N LEU A 71 -13.33 0.87 -0.44
CA LEU A 71 -14.77 0.63 -0.34
C LEU A 71 -15.40 1.49 0.75
N ALA A 72 -14.73 1.63 1.90
CA ALA A 72 -15.18 2.52 2.97
C ALA A 72 -15.30 3.97 2.46
N LEU A 73 -14.28 4.49 1.79
CA LEU A 73 -14.32 5.83 1.20
C LEU A 73 -15.41 5.98 0.12
N GLN A 74 -15.63 4.96 -0.71
CA GLN A 74 -16.72 4.97 -1.69
C GLN A 74 -18.08 5.09 -0.99
N ALA A 75 -18.34 4.27 0.04
CA ALA A 75 -19.58 4.30 0.79
C ALA A 75 -19.78 5.64 1.54
N TYR A 76 -18.72 6.18 2.15
CA TYR A 76 -18.77 7.48 2.81
C TYR A 76 -19.00 8.65 1.84
N ARG A 77 -18.43 8.61 0.64
CA ARG A 77 -18.69 9.64 -0.38
C ARG A 77 -20.14 9.61 -0.85
N GLU A 78 -20.70 8.43 -1.03
CA GLU A 78 -22.10 8.29 -1.43
C GLU A 78 -23.05 8.84 -0.35
N ILE A 79 -22.86 8.45 0.91
CA ILE A 79 -23.73 8.93 1.99
C ILE A 79 -23.54 10.44 2.25
N ALA A 80 -22.33 10.96 2.08
CA ALA A 80 -22.05 12.40 2.17
C ALA A 80 -22.82 13.20 1.11
N ALA A 81 -22.83 12.72 -0.14
CA ALA A 81 -23.60 13.36 -1.21
C ALA A 81 -25.11 13.39 -0.90
N GLN A 82 -25.63 12.37 -0.22
CA GLN A 82 -27.04 12.37 0.22
C GLN A 82 -27.30 13.37 1.36
N TYR A 83 -26.38 13.51 2.31
CA TYR A 83 -26.52 14.52 3.37
C TYR A 83 -26.44 15.95 2.85
N GLU A 84 -25.65 16.19 1.82
CA GLU A 84 -25.49 17.52 1.22
C GLU A 84 -26.65 17.89 0.28
N GLY A 85 -27.05 16.97 -0.62
CA GLY A 85 -27.94 17.29 -1.73
C GLY A 85 -29.38 16.75 -1.64
N ASN A 86 -29.69 15.89 -0.67
CA ASN A 86 -31.01 15.25 -0.56
C ASN A 86 -31.72 15.65 0.74
N VAL A 87 -31.13 15.30 1.89
CA VAL A 87 -31.74 15.56 3.22
C VAL A 87 -31.20 16.82 3.91
N PHE A 88 -30.17 17.46 3.35
CA PHE A 88 -29.55 18.70 3.85
C PHE A 88 -29.13 18.63 5.35
N GLU A 89 -28.70 17.46 5.81
CA GLU A 89 -28.33 17.22 7.20
C GLU A 89 -26.82 17.41 7.43
N PHE A 90 -26.40 18.67 7.50
CA PHE A 90 -24.98 19.06 7.62
C PHE A 90 -24.28 18.50 8.87
N SER A 91 -25.03 18.21 9.95
CA SER A 91 -24.47 17.56 11.14
C SER A 91 -23.98 16.14 10.87
N LYS A 92 -24.71 15.37 10.03
CA LYS A 92 -24.28 14.03 9.60
C LYS A 92 -23.20 14.11 8.53
N LEU A 93 -23.27 15.08 7.62
CA LEU A 93 -22.21 15.35 6.63
C LEU A 93 -20.86 15.55 7.32
N ALA A 94 -20.79 16.44 8.31
CA ALA A 94 -19.55 16.71 9.04
C ALA A 94 -19.00 15.46 9.75
N ARG A 95 -19.85 14.49 10.15
CA ARG A 95 -19.38 13.22 10.72
C ARG A 95 -18.82 12.30 9.65
N ALA A 96 -19.46 12.21 8.48
CA ALA A 96 -18.98 11.43 7.35
C ALA A 96 -17.62 11.94 6.85
N GLU A 97 -17.44 13.26 6.76
CA GLU A 97 -16.16 13.88 6.38
C GLU A 97 -15.03 13.58 7.36
N ARG A 98 -15.29 13.67 8.67
CA ARG A 98 -14.31 13.27 9.69
C ARG A 98 -13.94 11.78 9.59
N ALA A 99 -14.90 10.91 9.26
CA ALA A 99 -14.61 9.50 9.04
C ALA A 99 -13.72 9.30 7.79
N MET A 100 -13.99 10.00 6.69
CA MET A 100 -13.12 10.00 5.50
C MET A 100 -11.72 10.50 5.82
N ALA A 101 -11.58 11.59 6.58
CA ALA A 101 -10.30 12.13 7.01
C ALA A 101 -9.50 11.09 7.82
N ALA A 102 -10.14 10.41 8.79
CA ALA A 102 -9.51 9.35 9.56
C ALA A 102 -9.02 8.18 8.69
N ILE A 103 -9.76 7.82 7.63
CA ILE A 103 -9.31 6.80 6.68
C ILE A 103 -8.11 7.30 5.86
N HIS A 104 -8.10 8.56 5.41
CA HIS A 104 -6.94 9.12 4.71
C HIS A 104 -5.68 9.14 5.59
N GLU A 105 -5.80 9.42 6.89
CA GLU A 105 -4.68 9.30 7.83
C GLU A 105 -4.15 7.86 7.95
N ARG A 106 -5.03 6.85 8.00
CA ARG A 106 -4.63 5.43 8.02
C ARG A 106 -3.93 5.02 6.72
N ILE A 107 -4.40 5.50 5.56
CA ILE A 107 -3.74 5.29 4.27
C ILE A 107 -2.35 5.91 4.29
N ALA A 108 -2.20 7.13 4.80
CA ALA A 108 -0.91 7.82 4.88
C ALA A 108 0.11 7.08 5.76
N LYS A 109 -0.35 6.49 6.89
CA LYS A 109 0.45 5.61 7.76
C LYS A 109 0.77 4.27 7.11
N GLY A 110 -0.04 3.84 6.13
CA GLY A 110 0.06 2.53 5.50
C GLY A 110 -0.44 1.40 6.42
N ASP A 111 -1.49 1.65 7.19
CA ASP A 111 -2.12 0.68 8.09
C ASP A 111 -3.00 -0.31 7.30
N ARG A 112 -2.40 -1.07 6.38
CA ARG A 112 -3.09 -2.09 5.58
C ARG A 112 -2.33 -3.42 5.67
N VAL A 113 -3.03 -4.48 6.05
CA VAL A 113 -2.53 -5.85 5.88
C VAL A 113 -2.72 -6.23 4.41
N GLY A 114 -1.64 -6.63 3.75
CA GLY A 114 -1.70 -7.07 2.35
C GLY A 114 -2.35 -8.45 2.23
N SER A 115 -3.34 -8.59 1.35
CA SER A 115 -3.90 -9.90 0.96
C SER A 115 -2.92 -10.68 0.09
N ARG A 116 -2.97 -12.01 0.16
CA ARG A 116 -2.30 -12.89 -0.82
C ARG A 116 -3.28 -13.36 -1.88
N TYR A 117 -2.76 -13.61 -3.08
CA TYR A 117 -3.55 -14.07 -4.19
C TYR A 117 -2.98 -15.35 -4.79
N PHE A 118 -3.88 -16.26 -5.15
CA PHE A 118 -3.53 -17.53 -5.77
C PHE A 118 -4.39 -17.76 -7.01
N ARG A 119 -3.76 -18.11 -8.13
CA ARG A 119 -4.42 -18.64 -9.32
C ARG A 119 -4.69 -20.13 -9.09
N VAL A 120 -5.91 -20.56 -9.36
CA VAL A 120 -6.32 -21.98 -9.36
C VAL A 120 -6.93 -22.31 -10.71
N VAL A 121 -6.38 -23.32 -11.37
CA VAL A 121 -6.91 -23.90 -12.62
C VAL A 121 -7.54 -25.24 -12.27
N TYR A 122 -8.82 -25.41 -12.64
CA TYR A 122 -9.57 -26.65 -12.47
C TYR A 122 -9.57 -27.40 -13.79
N LYS A 123 -8.96 -28.58 -13.84
CA LYS A 123 -8.80 -29.36 -15.06
C LYS A 123 -9.23 -30.82 -14.88
N GLY A 124 -9.63 -31.45 -15.99
CA GLY A 124 -10.06 -32.83 -16.05
C GLY A 124 -11.58 -33.01 -15.94
N LEU A 125 -12.07 -34.13 -16.49
CA LEU A 125 -13.50 -34.43 -16.61
C LEU A 125 -14.20 -34.67 -15.26
N GLY A 126 -13.43 -34.92 -14.19
CA GLY A 126 -13.98 -35.14 -12.86
C GLY A 126 -14.57 -33.89 -12.19
N PHE A 127 -14.30 -32.69 -12.70
CA PHE A 127 -14.95 -31.47 -12.20
C PHE A 127 -16.33 -31.24 -12.84
N PRO A 128 -17.29 -30.65 -12.10
CA PRO A 128 -18.62 -30.36 -12.64
C PRO A 128 -18.55 -29.26 -13.71
N ALA A 129 -19.15 -29.55 -14.86
CA ALA A 129 -19.41 -28.57 -15.92
C ALA A 129 -20.80 -27.92 -15.69
N PRO A 130 -20.99 -26.62 -15.99
CA PRO A 130 -20.02 -25.67 -16.58
C PRO A 130 -19.25 -24.83 -15.54
N GLY A 131 -19.50 -25.00 -14.24
CA GLY A 131 -19.05 -24.05 -13.22
C GLY A 131 -17.57 -24.07 -12.86
N LEU A 132 -16.94 -25.26 -12.87
CA LEU A 132 -15.53 -25.41 -12.46
C LEU A 132 -14.65 -26.02 -13.55
N ARG A 133 -15.18 -26.98 -14.32
CA ARG A 133 -14.40 -27.69 -15.33
C ARG A 133 -13.76 -26.71 -16.34
N ASP A 134 -12.46 -26.86 -16.54
CA ASP A 134 -11.63 -26.08 -17.48
C ASP A 134 -11.58 -24.58 -17.21
N LYS A 135 -11.97 -24.15 -16.00
CA LYS A 135 -11.97 -22.75 -15.59
C LYS A 135 -10.81 -22.42 -14.68
N GLN A 136 -10.51 -21.13 -14.63
CA GLN A 136 -9.44 -20.58 -13.81
C GLN A 136 -9.99 -19.45 -12.94
N PHE A 137 -9.52 -19.39 -11.70
CA PHE A 137 -9.96 -18.38 -10.74
C PHE A 137 -8.76 -17.81 -10.01
N ILE A 138 -8.82 -16.51 -9.71
CA ILE A 138 -7.97 -15.92 -8.69
C ILE A 138 -8.72 -16.01 -7.36
N PHE A 139 -8.02 -16.40 -6.29
CA PHE A 139 -8.52 -16.43 -4.92
C PHE A 139 -7.77 -15.40 -4.09
N GLU A 140 -8.51 -14.60 -3.32
CA GLU A 140 -7.97 -13.72 -2.30
C GLU A 140 -7.92 -14.47 -0.96
N ARG A 141 -6.74 -14.48 -0.35
CA ARG A 141 -6.45 -15.15 0.92
C ARG A 141 -5.82 -14.18 1.91
N ASP A 142 -5.82 -14.60 3.17
CA ASP A 142 -5.20 -13.81 4.23
C ASP A 142 -3.69 -13.62 3.97
N GLY A 143 -3.15 -12.50 4.43
CA GLY A 143 -1.74 -12.17 4.29
C GLY A 143 -0.78 -13.17 4.94
N ALA A 144 -1.22 -13.93 5.95
CA ALA A 144 -0.40 -14.93 6.62
C ALA A 144 -0.38 -16.29 5.89
N GLU A 145 -1.44 -16.60 5.14
CA GLU A 145 -1.66 -17.94 4.59
C GLU A 145 -0.63 -18.32 3.51
N ARG A 146 -0.04 -19.50 3.62
CA ARG A 146 0.97 -20.00 2.67
C ARG A 146 0.34 -20.82 1.55
N LEU A 147 1.07 -20.96 0.43
CA LEU A 147 0.62 -21.76 -0.72
C LEU A 147 0.28 -23.20 -0.32
N ALA A 148 1.13 -23.85 0.50
CA ALA A 148 0.92 -25.24 0.93
C ALA A 148 -0.35 -25.41 1.79
N GLU A 149 -0.59 -24.48 2.72
CA GLU A 149 -1.82 -24.45 3.54
C GLU A 149 -3.05 -24.25 2.66
N PHE A 150 -2.94 -23.41 1.63
CA PHE A 150 -4.03 -23.20 0.68
C PHE A 150 -4.30 -24.44 -0.18
N GLU A 151 -3.25 -25.08 -0.71
CA GLU A 151 -3.34 -26.34 -1.46
C GLU A 151 -4.03 -27.43 -0.63
N GLU A 152 -3.64 -27.60 0.64
CA GLU A 152 -4.22 -28.59 1.56
C GLU A 152 -5.73 -28.34 1.77
N ARG A 153 -6.14 -27.09 2.04
CA ARG A 153 -7.56 -26.74 2.18
C ARG A 153 -8.33 -26.99 0.89
N LEU A 154 -7.74 -26.69 -0.26
CA LEU A 154 -8.38 -26.91 -1.56
C LEU A 154 -8.58 -28.40 -1.85
N GLN A 155 -7.63 -29.25 -1.46
CA GLN A 155 -7.76 -30.71 -1.53
C GLN A 155 -8.80 -31.24 -0.54
N GLY A 156 -8.94 -30.64 0.64
CA GLY A 156 -10.03 -30.97 1.57
C GLY A 156 -11.41 -30.68 0.99
N LEU A 157 -11.55 -29.63 0.17
CA LEU A 157 -12.79 -29.31 -0.55
C LEU A 157 -13.04 -30.23 -1.76
N HIS A 158 -11.98 -30.77 -2.35
CA HIS A 158 -12.02 -31.65 -3.52
C HIS A 158 -11.17 -32.91 -3.28
N PRO A 159 -11.68 -33.90 -2.51
CA PRO A 159 -10.88 -35.06 -2.11
C PRO A 159 -10.36 -35.92 -3.28
N GLY A 160 -11.04 -35.89 -4.42
CA GLY A 160 -10.62 -36.58 -5.65
C GLY A 160 -9.58 -35.83 -6.48
N ALA A 161 -9.20 -34.61 -6.07
CA ALA A 161 -8.36 -33.73 -6.85
C ALA A 161 -6.87 -33.85 -6.50
N ARG A 162 -6.04 -34.01 -7.53
CA ARG A 162 -4.58 -34.01 -7.42
C ARG A 162 -4.01 -32.64 -7.78
N VAL A 163 -3.17 -32.09 -6.92
CA VAL A 163 -2.41 -30.86 -7.24
C VAL A 163 -1.26 -31.21 -8.18
N VAL A 164 -1.17 -30.48 -9.30
CA VAL A 164 -0.20 -30.69 -10.37
C VAL A 164 0.57 -29.40 -10.62
N ARG A 165 1.84 -29.50 -11.01
CA ARG A 165 2.76 -28.36 -11.18
C ARG A 165 2.94 -27.90 -12.63
N SER A 166 2.60 -28.73 -13.61
CA SER A 166 2.67 -28.40 -15.03
C SER A 166 1.36 -28.72 -15.74
N GLU A 167 0.93 -27.82 -16.63
CA GLU A 167 -0.23 -28.03 -17.49
C GLU A 167 -0.02 -29.22 -18.45
N SER A 168 1.23 -29.56 -18.79
CA SER A 168 1.55 -30.70 -19.67
C SER A 168 1.13 -32.07 -19.12
N VAL A 169 1.00 -32.20 -17.79
CA VAL A 169 0.63 -33.47 -17.12
C VAL A 169 -0.89 -33.73 -17.22
N VAL A 170 -1.65 -32.75 -17.73
CA VAL A 170 -3.11 -32.70 -17.60
C VAL A 170 -3.82 -32.94 -18.94
N ALA A 171 -3.06 -33.22 -20.01
CA ALA A 171 -3.54 -33.12 -21.39
C ALA A 171 -4.81 -33.94 -21.67
N GLU A 172 -5.01 -35.15 -21.12
CA GLU A 172 -6.19 -36.00 -21.45
C GLU A 172 -6.63 -36.96 -20.31
N GLY A 173 -6.50 -36.53 -19.05
CA GLY A 173 -6.81 -37.42 -17.91
C GLY A 173 -8.29 -37.47 -17.51
N GLU A 174 -8.87 -38.66 -17.38
CA GLU A 174 -10.04 -38.91 -16.53
C GLU A 174 -9.65 -38.63 -15.07
N GLY A 175 -10.15 -37.54 -14.47
CA GLY A 175 -9.81 -37.18 -13.10
C GLY A 175 -10.05 -35.71 -12.76
N GLN A 176 -9.66 -35.32 -11.55
CA GLN A 176 -9.67 -33.95 -11.05
C GLN A 176 -8.21 -33.50 -10.84
N PHE A 177 -7.80 -32.45 -11.54
CA PHE A 177 -6.45 -31.88 -11.44
C PHE A 177 -6.53 -30.39 -11.11
N LEU A 178 -5.76 -29.98 -10.11
CA LEU A 178 -5.67 -28.59 -9.66
C LEU A 178 -4.27 -28.06 -9.96
N LEU A 179 -4.18 -26.93 -10.65
CA LEU A 179 -2.92 -26.17 -10.72
C LEU A 179 -3.05 -24.92 -9.89
N VAL A 180 -2.18 -24.79 -8.89
CA VAL A 180 -2.20 -23.68 -7.96
C VAL A 180 -0.88 -22.91 -8.06
N GLY A 181 -0.97 -21.60 -8.24
CA GLY A 181 0.20 -20.72 -8.35
C GLY A 181 -0.02 -19.41 -7.60
N ALA A 182 1.00 -18.93 -6.90
CA ALA A 182 0.96 -17.61 -6.28
C ALA A 182 1.01 -16.53 -7.37
N VAL A 183 0.16 -15.52 -7.24
CA VAL A 183 0.14 -14.34 -8.12
C VAL A 183 0.19 -13.08 -7.28
N SER A 184 0.71 -11.99 -7.86
CA SER A 184 0.67 -10.68 -7.26
C SER A 184 -0.25 -9.76 -8.06
N PRO A 185 -0.92 -8.77 -7.44
CA PRO A 185 -1.57 -7.72 -8.20
C PRO A 185 -0.61 -7.06 -9.19
N HIS A 186 -1.07 -6.89 -10.43
CA HIS A 186 -0.30 -6.22 -11.48
C HIS A 186 -0.24 -4.72 -11.19
N LYS A 187 0.97 -4.14 -11.16
CA LYS A 187 1.19 -2.71 -10.95
C LYS A 187 1.39 -2.04 -12.31
N ASP A 188 0.57 -1.04 -12.62
CA ASP A 188 0.74 -0.21 -13.80
C ASP A 188 1.98 0.70 -13.65
N LEU A 189 3.06 0.37 -14.35
CA LEU A 189 4.31 1.13 -14.34
C LEU A 189 4.18 2.50 -15.02
N GLY A 190 3.17 2.70 -15.87
CA GLY A 190 2.86 3.98 -16.51
C GLY A 190 2.15 4.99 -15.59
N HIS A 191 1.75 4.56 -14.39
CA HIS A 191 0.98 5.39 -13.48
C HIS A 191 1.76 6.62 -12.99
N VAL A 192 1.09 7.78 -12.91
CA VAL A 192 1.68 9.09 -12.54
C VAL A 192 2.39 9.11 -11.17
N VAL A 193 2.11 8.14 -10.30
CA VAL A 193 2.77 8.00 -8.99
C VAL A 193 4.25 7.65 -9.13
N TYR A 194 4.65 7.00 -10.23
CA TYR A 194 6.05 6.71 -10.51
C TYR A 194 6.81 7.95 -10.99
N GLN A 195 6.11 9.01 -11.41
CA GLN A 195 6.70 10.27 -11.87
C GLN A 195 6.90 11.31 -10.75
N ARG A 196 6.58 10.98 -9.49
CA ARG A 196 6.60 11.94 -8.37
C ARG A 196 7.46 11.44 -7.21
N THR A 197 8.47 12.23 -6.81
CA THR A 197 9.36 11.94 -5.66
C THR A 197 8.70 12.13 -4.29
N LYS A 198 7.68 12.99 -4.19
CA LYS A 198 7.03 13.35 -2.90
C LYS A 198 5.87 12.44 -2.49
N VAL A 199 5.61 11.37 -3.24
CA VAL A 199 4.51 10.45 -2.92
C VAL A 199 5.05 9.33 -2.03
N SER A 200 4.53 9.21 -0.81
CA SER A 200 4.93 8.16 0.13
C SER A 200 4.63 6.77 -0.43
N LEU A 201 5.44 5.77 -0.06
CA LEU A 201 5.26 4.39 -0.51
C LEU A 201 3.85 3.87 -0.22
N ALA A 202 3.31 4.17 0.97
CA ALA A 202 1.96 3.78 1.37
C ALA A 202 0.88 4.36 0.43
N ALA A 203 1.02 5.62 0.03
CA ALA A 203 0.11 6.26 -0.92
C ALA A 203 0.23 5.65 -2.33
N ARG A 204 1.45 5.31 -2.79
CA ARG A 204 1.64 4.62 -4.08
C ARG A 204 0.99 3.25 -4.09
N GLU A 205 1.21 2.46 -3.04
CA GLU A 205 0.59 1.14 -2.89
C GLU A 205 -0.93 1.23 -2.84
N TYR A 206 -1.49 2.19 -2.11
CA TYR A 206 -2.93 2.39 -2.08
C TYR A 206 -3.49 2.74 -3.46
N ALA A 207 -2.84 3.65 -4.20
CA ALA A 207 -3.27 4.04 -5.53
C ALA A 207 -3.25 2.87 -6.52
N LEU A 208 -2.21 2.03 -6.46
CA LEU A 208 -2.01 0.93 -7.42
C LEU A 208 -2.75 -0.35 -7.04
N LEU A 209 -2.97 -0.62 -5.75
CA LEU A 209 -3.37 -1.93 -5.23
C LEU A 209 -4.68 -1.93 -4.45
N SER A 210 -5.42 -0.82 -4.42
CA SER A 210 -6.67 -0.73 -3.66
C SER A 210 -7.77 -1.64 -4.24
N ALA A 211 -7.93 -1.64 -5.56
CA ALA A 211 -8.95 -2.43 -6.26
C ALA A 211 -8.34 -3.21 -7.46
N PRO A 212 -7.52 -4.25 -7.20
CA PRO A 212 -6.82 -4.95 -8.27
C PRO A 212 -7.77 -5.81 -9.10
N ARG A 213 -7.64 -5.71 -10.42
CA ARG A 213 -8.36 -6.54 -11.42
C ARG A 213 -7.41 -7.39 -12.27
N GLU A 214 -6.14 -7.03 -12.27
CA GLU A 214 -5.10 -7.72 -13.01
C GLU A 214 -4.08 -8.28 -12.03
N PHE A 215 -3.63 -9.50 -12.31
CA PHE A 215 -2.70 -10.24 -11.48
C PHE A 215 -1.59 -10.79 -12.35
N ALA A 216 -0.36 -10.74 -11.89
CA ALA A 216 0.79 -11.22 -12.63
C ALA A 216 1.46 -12.39 -11.93
N MET A 217 1.98 -13.30 -12.75
CA MET A 217 2.94 -14.33 -12.36
C MET A 217 4.21 -14.09 -13.19
N THR A 218 5.33 -13.85 -12.52
CA THR A 218 6.62 -13.69 -13.21
C THR A 218 7.19 -15.06 -13.57
N THR A 219 7.37 -15.31 -14.85
CA THR A 219 8.06 -16.49 -15.36
C THR A 219 9.53 -16.10 -15.52
N ARG A 220 10.34 -16.33 -14.48
CA ARG A 220 11.76 -15.94 -14.56
C ARG A 220 12.50 -16.93 -15.46
N VAL A 221 13.04 -16.42 -16.57
CA VAL A 221 14.14 -17.06 -17.29
C VAL A 221 15.36 -16.17 -17.06
N LEU A 222 16.06 -16.38 -15.93
CA LEU A 222 17.38 -15.78 -15.72
C LEU A 222 18.32 -16.45 -16.72
N LYS A 223 18.77 -15.71 -17.73
CA LYS A 223 19.84 -16.19 -18.61
C LYS A 223 21.15 -15.96 -17.86
N ALA A 224 21.81 -17.04 -17.43
CA ALA A 224 23.01 -16.99 -16.59
C ALA A 224 24.13 -16.11 -17.19
N ASP A 225 24.20 -16.01 -18.52
CA ASP A 225 25.23 -15.28 -19.24
C ASP A 225 24.89 -13.78 -19.49
N VAL A 226 23.72 -13.31 -19.05
CA VAL A 226 23.26 -11.93 -19.29
C VAL A 226 23.34 -11.11 -18.00
N PRO A 227 24.06 -9.97 -17.99
CA PRO A 227 24.10 -9.09 -16.84
C PRO A 227 22.70 -8.69 -16.36
N ILE A 228 22.54 -8.55 -15.04
CA ILE A 228 21.25 -8.21 -14.41
C ILE A 228 20.59 -6.93 -14.96
N VAL A 229 21.41 -6.00 -15.45
CA VAL A 229 21.01 -4.70 -16.02
C VAL A 229 20.46 -4.80 -17.44
N GLU A 230 20.75 -5.89 -18.16
CA GLU A 230 20.27 -6.16 -19.53
C GLU A 230 19.12 -7.16 -19.56
N GLN A 231 18.82 -7.75 -18.41
CA GLN A 231 17.89 -8.86 -18.36
C GLN A 231 16.43 -8.41 -18.51
N VAL A 232 15.75 -8.95 -19.51
CA VAL A 232 14.29 -8.83 -19.68
C VAL A 232 13.53 -9.73 -18.71
N VAL A 233 12.32 -9.32 -18.35
CA VAL A 233 11.45 -10.08 -17.44
C VAL A 233 10.14 -10.42 -18.12
N GLU A 234 9.84 -11.71 -18.21
CA GLU A 234 8.56 -12.19 -18.76
C GLU A 234 7.53 -12.42 -17.65
N LYS A 235 6.29 -12.00 -17.89
CA LYS A 235 5.17 -12.11 -16.96
C LYS A 235 3.93 -12.60 -17.69
N SER A 236 3.18 -13.49 -17.04
CA SER A 236 1.81 -13.80 -17.43
C SER A 236 0.87 -12.94 -16.61
N VAL A 237 0.07 -12.09 -17.27
CA VAL A 237 -0.92 -11.20 -16.67
C VAL A 237 -2.31 -11.80 -16.88
N TYR A 238 -3.04 -11.97 -15.80
CA TYR A 238 -4.38 -12.55 -15.73
C TYR A 238 -5.37 -11.46 -15.39
N ARG A 239 -6.44 -11.33 -16.19
CA ARG A 239 -7.52 -10.38 -15.98
C ARG A 239 -8.73 -11.08 -15.40
N THR A 240 -9.22 -10.60 -14.25
CA THR A 240 -10.40 -11.17 -13.59
C THR A 240 -11.68 -10.48 -14.05
N LYS A 241 -12.79 -11.22 -13.94
CA LYS A 241 -14.14 -10.73 -14.25
C LYS A 241 -14.53 -9.55 -13.36
N GLU A 242 -14.28 -9.69 -12.05
CA GLU A 242 -14.54 -8.68 -11.03
C GLU A 242 -13.22 -8.21 -10.41
N ALA A 243 -13.15 -6.94 -10.02
CA ALA A 243 -12.03 -6.42 -9.25
C ALA A 243 -12.16 -6.89 -7.78
N PHE A 244 -11.02 -7.14 -7.13
CA PHE A 244 -11.00 -7.46 -5.72
C PHE A 244 -11.09 -6.21 -4.84
N PRO A 245 -11.65 -6.32 -3.63
CA PRO A 245 -12.23 -7.53 -3.02
C PRO A 245 -13.59 -7.90 -3.64
N THR A 246 -13.91 -9.20 -3.64
CA THR A 246 -15.17 -9.75 -4.19
C THR A 246 -16.00 -10.41 -3.10
N ILE A 247 -17.31 -10.56 -3.30
CA ILE A 247 -18.24 -11.17 -2.30
C ILE A 247 -17.82 -12.60 -1.91
N LEU A 248 -17.18 -13.33 -2.83
CA LEU A 248 -16.79 -14.74 -2.65
C LEU A 248 -15.29 -14.94 -2.44
N ARG A 249 -14.49 -13.87 -2.33
CA ARG A 249 -13.01 -13.94 -2.26
C ARG A 249 -12.38 -14.69 -3.44
N ARG A 250 -13.08 -14.75 -4.56
CA ARG A 250 -12.60 -15.33 -5.81
C ARG A 250 -13.27 -14.70 -7.01
N SER A 251 -12.57 -14.65 -8.13
CA SER A 251 -13.11 -14.19 -9.40
C SER A 251 -12.56 -15.03 -10.54
N GLU A 252 -13.41 -15.31 -11.53
CA GLU A 252 -13.03 -16.05 -12.74
C GLU A 252 -12.03 -15.23 -13.56
N VAL A 253 -11.00 -15.89 -14.08
CA VAL A 253 -10.06 -15.31 -15.05
C VAL A 253 -10.72 -15.33 -16.41
N VAL A 254 -10.87 -14.15 -17.02
CA VAL A 254 -11.52 -13.97 -18.33
C VAL A 254 -10.52 -13.66 -19.45
N GLY A 255 -9.28 -13.34 -19.10
CA GLY A 255 -8.22 -13.09 -20.07
C GLY A 255 -6.84 -13.37 -19.49
N MET A 256 -5.91 -13.74 -20.36
CA MET A 256 -4.51 -13.97 -20.05
C MET A 256 -3.67 -13.38 -21.18
N GLU A 257 -2.65 -12.61 -20.82
CA GLU A 257 -1.69 -12.05 -21.76
C GLU A 257 -0.26 -12.24 -21.24
N ARG A 258 0.68 -12.34 -22.17
CA ARG A 258 2.11 -12.50 -21.87
C ARG A 258 2.79 -11.18 -22.13
N VAL A 259 3.39 -10.59 -21.10
CA VAL A 259 4.03 -9.28 -21.14
C VAL A 259 5.52 -9.47 -20.90
N VAL A 260 6.34 -8.89 -21.77
CA VAL A 260 7.80 -8.82 -21.59
C VAL A 260 8.15 -7.40 -21.18
N LEU A 261 8.79 -7.27 -20.02
CA LEU A 261 9.30 -5.99 -19.53
C LEU A 261 10.70 -5.76 -20.11
N ASP A 262 10.90 -4.56 -20.62
CA ASP A 262 12.22 -4.08 -21.00
C ASP A 262 13.14 -3.92 -19.76
N PRO A 263 14.46 -3.76 -19.94
CA PRO A 263 15.39 -3.66 -18.82
C PRO A 263 15.09 -2.49 -17.86
N VAL A 264 14.58 -1.35 -18.35
CA VAL A 264 14.26 -0.18 -17.52
C VAL A 264 13.01 -0.46 -16.68
N GLN A 265 11.98 -1.06 -17.28
CA GLN A 265 10.76 -1.51 -16.60
C GLN A 265 11.05 -2.56 -15.54
N ALA A 266 11.88 -3.55 -15.88
CA ALA A 266 12.35 -4.57 -14.95
C ALA A 266 13.12 -3.95 -13.78
N ALA A 267 13.98 -2.95 -14.04
CA ALA A 267 14.72 -2.21 -13.03
C ALA A 267 13.79 -1.44 -12.08
N VAL A 268 12.76 -0.76 -12.59
CA VAL A 268 11.76 -0.07 -11.75
C VAL A 268 11.01 -1.07 -10.86
N GLU A 269 10.52 -2.17 -11.41
CA GLU A 269 9.80 -3.18 -10.63
C GLU A 269 10.69 -3.79 -9.55
N ARG A 270 11.94 -4.15 -9.89
CA ARG A 270 12.88 -4.75 -8.94
C ARG A 270 13.28 -3.76 -7.84
N THR A 271 13.56 -2.51 -8.19
CA THR A 271 13.95 -1.47 -7.23
C THR A 271 12.81 -1.18 -6.27
N THR A 272 11.60 -0.97 -6.78
CA THR A 272 10.41 -0.71 -5.95
C THR A 272 10.06 -1.90 -5.05
N ARG A 273 10.22 -3.14 -5.53
CA ARG A 273 10.05 -4.35 -4.72
C ARG A 273 11.06 -4.44 -3.58
N LYS A 274 12.36 -4.23 -3.85
CA LYS A 274 13.40 -4.24 -2.81
C LYS A 274 13.18 -3.16 -1.76
N THR A 275 12.78 -1.96 -2.18
CA THR A 275 12.37 -0.88 -1.25
C THR A 275 11.22 -1.32 -0.36
N GLN A 276 10.19 -1.96 -0.93
CA GLN A 276 9.04 -2.46 -0.17
C GLN A 276 9.43 -3.55 0.84
N GLU A 277 10.30 -4.50 0.45
CA GLU A 277 10.83 -5.55 1.33
C GLU A 277 11.55 -4.94 2.55
N MET A 278 12.40 -3.92 2.35
CA MET A 278 13.07 -3.21 3.45
C MET A 278 12.08 -2.51 4.38
N VAL A 279 11.07 -1.83 3.83
CA VAL A 279 10.03 -1.13 4.64
C VAL A 279 9.23 -2.12 5.50
N VAL A 280 8.94 -3.32 4.98
CA VAL A 280 8.25 -4.36 5.75
C VAL A 280 9.10 -4.82 6.94
N VAL A 281 10.41 -5.02 6.74
CA VAL A 281 11.33 -5.39 7.83
C VAL A 281 11.48 -4.23 8.83
N GLU A 282 11.60 -2.98 8.37
CA GLU A 282 11.64 -1.79 9.23
C GLU A 282 10.41 -1.71 10.14
N ARG A 283 9.21 -1.88 9.58
CA ARG A 283 7.96 -1.89 10.36
C ARG A 283 7.92 -3.05 11.37
N ARG A 284 8.41 -4.23 10.98
CA ARG A 284 8.54 -5.37 11.90
C ARG A 284 9.48 -5.06 13.07
N ILE A 285 10.60 -4.39 12.83
CA ILE A 285 11.54 -3.97 13.88
C ILE A 285 10.92 -2.92 14.81
N ALA A 286 10.17 -1.97 14.24
CA ALA A 286 9.55 -0.89 14.99
C ALA A 286 8.42 -1.39 15.91
N ASN A 287 7.64 -2.36 15.44
CA ASN A 287 6.45 -2.88 16.14
C ASN A 287 6.71 -4.18 16.92
N GLY A 288 7.80 -4.89 16.63
CA GLY A 288 8.09 -6.22 17.18
C GLY A 288 8.66 -6.20 18.61
N GLY A 289 8.46 -7.32 19.31
CA GLY A 289 9.06 -7.58 20.63
C GLY A 289 10.57 -7.82 20.57
N GLY A 290 11.20 -8.15 21.71
CA GLY A 290 12.67 -8.29 21.78
C GLY A 290 13.29 -9.27 20.76
N GLU A 291 12.72 -10.47 20.63
CA GLU A 291 13.23 -11.50 19.70
C GLU A 291 12.94 -11.15 18.23
N GLU A 292 11.71 -10.75 17.91
CA GLU A 292 11.33 -10.32 16.55
C GLU A 292 12.14 -9.13 16.08
N ARG A 293 12.44 -8.19 16.99
CA ARG A 293 13.30 -7.04 16.72
C ARG A 293 14.73 -7.47 16.44
N SER A 294 15.28 -8.40 17.22
CA SER A 294 16.63 -8.93 16.99
C SER A 294 16.74 -9.65 15.64
N SER A 295 15.77 -10.53 15.34
CA SER A 295 15.68 -11.21 14.05
C SER A 295 15.50 -10.23 12.89
N GLY A 296 14.64 -9.23 13.06
CA GLY A 296 14.43 -8.16 12.08
C GLY A 296 15.70 -7.35 11.83
N MET A 297 16.45 -6.98 12.87
CA MET A 297 17.74 -6.29 12.73
C MET A 297 18.77 -7.16 11.98
N GLY A 298 18.79 -8.47 12.21
CA GLY A 298 19.61 -9.40 11.44
C GLY A 298 19.27 -9.37 9.95
N MET A 299 17.98 -9.52 9.62
CA MET A 299 17.50 -9.46 8.22
C MET A 299 17.79 -8.10 7.58
N MET A 300 17.59 -7.00 8.30
CA MET A 300 17.88 -5.66 7.81
C MET A 300 19.37 -5.46 7.51
N SER A 301 20.25 -6.01 8.35
CA SER A 301 21.70 -5.89 8.16
C SER A 301 22.15 -6.61 6.90
N GLU A 302 21.63 -7.81 6.66
CA GLU A 302 21.87 -8.59 5.44
C GLU A 302 21.35 -7.84 4.20
N MET A 303 20.10 -7.35 4.23
CA MET A 303 19.52 -6.59 3.12
C MET A 303 20.32 -5.32 2.77
N ILE A 304 20.76 -4.55 3.77
CA ILE A 304 21.57 -3.35 3.53
C ILE A 304 22.94 -3.75 2.98
N LEU A 305 23.60 -4.76 3.56
CA LEU A 305 24.91 -5.23 3.11
C LEU A 305 24.88 -5.65 1.63
N GLU A 306 23.86 -6.43 1.23
CA GLU A 306 23.69 -6.83 -0.16
C GLU A 306 23.30 -5.67 -1.09
N ALA A 307 22.66 -4.61 -0.58
CA ALA A 307 22.26 -3.45 -1.37
C ALA A 307 23.43 -2.49 -1.63
N VAL A 308 24.38 -2.39 -0.69
CA VAL A 308 25.54 -1.48 -0.76
C VAL A 308 26.81 -2.14 -1.26
N ASP A 309 26.75 -3.41 -1.63
CA ASP A 309 27.87 -4.12 -2.27
C ASP A 309 27.81 -3.91 -3.80
N PRO A 310 28.80 -3.24 -4.43
CA PRO A 310 28.85 -3.01 -5.86
C PRO A 310 28.87 -4.30 -6.70
N GLY A 311 29.44 -5.38 -6.15
CA GLY A 311 29.52 -6.69 -6.81
C GLY A 311 28.22 -7.49 -6.75
N SER A 312 27.29 -7.10 -5.88
CA SER A 312 26.06 -7.84 -5.66
C SER A 312 25.05 -7.64 -6.80
N GLU A 313 24.46 -8.74 -7.30
CA GLU A 313 23.30 -8.70 -8.20
C GLU A 313 22.07 -8.07 -7.54
N SER A 314 22.09 -8.02 -6.21
CA SER A 314 21.04 -7.43 -5.41
C SER A 314 21.12 -5.88 -5.39
N SER A 315 22.28 -5.29 -5.65
CA SER A 315 22.44 -3.84 -5.58
C SER A 315 21.70 -3.14 -6.72
N VAL A 316 20.69 -2.34 -6.38
CA VAL A 316 19.89 -1.59 -7.35
C VAL A 316 20.65 -0.40 -7.93
N ALA A 317 21.75 0.05 -7.29
CA ALA A 317 22.60 1.12 -7.78
C ALA A 317 23.18 0.81 -9.18
N ARG A 318 23.29 -0.48 -9.53
CA ARG A 318 23.74 -0.93 -10.86
C ARG A 318 22.81 -0.48 -12.00
N TYR A 319 21.53 -0.23 -11.74
CA TYR A 319 20.60 0.26 -12.76
C TYR A 319 20.81 1.74 -13.12
N ARG A 320 21.69 2.47 -12.41
CA ARG A 320 22.01 3.87 -12.74
C ARG A 320 22.54 4.01 -14.17
N GLY A 321 23.24 3.00 -14.68
CA GLY A 321 23.71 2.97 -16.07
C GLY A 321 22.61 2.91 -17.14
N LEU A 322 21.34 2.70 -16.75
CA LEU A 322 20.18 2.76 -17.65
C LEU A 322 19.60 4.18 -17.78
N LEU A 323 20.08 5.13 -16.97
CA LEU A 323 19.72 6.54 -17.04
C LEU A 323 20.66 7.25 -18.03
N PRO A 324 20.17 8.29 -18.74
CA PRO A 324 21.07 9.13 -19.52
C PRO A 324 22.13 9.73 -18.60
N ALA A 325 23.37 9.85 -19.10
CA ALA A 325 24.46 10.46 -18.35
C ALA A 325 24.01 11.86 -17.88
N SER A 326 23.97 12.08 -16.56
CA SER A 326 23.67 13.41 -16.05
C SER A 326 24.90 14.28 -16.31
N GLU A 327 24.74 15.38 -17.05
CA GLU A 327 25.70 16.48 -16.99
C GLU A 327 25.89 16.88 -15.52
N GLY A 328 27.12 16.81 -15.03
CA GLY A 328 27.45 17.15 -13.64
C GLY A 328 28.58 16.35 -12.98
N ALA A 329 29.39 15.61 -13.73
CA ALA A 329 30.57 14.94 -13.18
C ALA A 329 31.90 15.26 -13.89
N ASP A 330 31.91 16.18 -14.88
CA ASP A 330 33.12 16.60 -15.59
C ASP A 330 33.17 18.14 -15.76
N ASP A 331 32.85 18.91 -14.72
CA ASP A 331 33.19 20.35 -14.71
C ASP A 331 34.56 20.55 -14.07
N ALA A 332 35.58 20.01 -14.75
CA ALA A 332 36.97 20.37 -14.58
C ALA A 332 37.66 20.15 -15.92
N SER A 333 37.85 21.24 -16.66
CA SER A 333 38.50 21.37 -17.99
C SER A 333 37.61 20.87 -19.15
N GLU A 334 37.29 21.61 -20.21
CA GLU A 334 38.00 22.66 -20.94
C GLU A 334 37.00 23.60 -21.66
N GLU A 335 37.57 24.66 -22.24
CA GLU A 335 36.97 25.83 -22.86
C GLU A 335 35.97 25.58 -24.00
N VAL A 336 34.93 26.42 -24.01
CA VAL A 336 34.21 27.04 -25.14
C VAL A 336 34.10 26.24 -26.44
N ASP A 337 32.90 25.72 -26.73
CA ASP A 337 32.38 25.69 -28.10
C ASP A 337 30.90 26.14 -28.13
N LEU A 338 30.69 27.39 -28.56
CA LEU A 338 29.39 28.03 -28.72
C LEU A 338 28.88 27.78 -30.14
N GLU A 339 28.46 26.56 -30.48
CA GLU A 339 27.51 26.29 -31.59
C GLU A 339 27.15 24.80 -31.67
N GLY A 340 26.23 24.40 -30.80
CA GLY A 340 25.63 23.08 -30.82
C GLY A 340 24.78 22.89 -29.59
N LYS A 341 23.49 23.25 -29.65
CA LYS A 341 22.51 22.66 -28.74
C LYS A 341 22.50 21.16 -29.05
N ALA A 342 23.41 20.41 -28.43
CA ALA A 342 23.29 18.97 -28.37
C ALA A 342 21.92 18.72 -27.75
N ASP A 343 21.03 18.09 -28.53
CA ASP A 343 19.74 17.62 -28.05
C ASP A 343 20.02 16.63 -26.90
N VAL A 344 20.08 17.15 -25.67
CA VAL A 344 20.21 16.32 -24.46
C VAL A 344 19.05 15.34 -24.53
N PRO A 345 19.31 14.01 -24.58
CA PRO A 345 18.24 13.04 -24.71
C PRO A 345 17.25 13.22 -23.56
N GLU A 346 16.07 13.72 -23.88
CA GLU A 346 15.04 13.98 -22.89
C GLU A 346 14.73 12.67 -22.15
N MET A 347 14.88 12.68 -20.83
CA MET A 347 14.70 11.47 -20.03
C MET A 347 13.27 10.95 -20.21
N THR A 348 13.14 9.71 -20.70
CA THR A 348 11.82 9.11 -20.91
C THR A 348 11.07 9.01 -19.58
N ALA A 349 9.73 8.96 -19.64
CA ALA A 349 8.91 8.77 -18.45
C ALA A 349 9.34 7.53 -17.64
N MET A 350 9.75 6.43 -18.31
CA MET A 350 10.18 5.22 -17.63
C MET A 350 11.56 5.36 -16.97
N GLN A 351 12.49 6.08 -17.60
CA GLN A 351 13.77 6.41 -16.97
C GLN A 351 13.60 7.35 -15.77
N ASN A 352 12.67 8.32 -15.86
CA ASN A 352 12.34 9.15 -14.70
C ASN A 352 11.74 8.31 -13.55
N ALA A 353 10.89 7.34 -13.87
CA ALA A 353 10.37 6.39 -12.89
C ALA A 353 11.49 5.58 -12.22
N LEU A 354 12.51 5.16 -12.98
CA LEU A 354 13.71 4.51 -12.43
C LEU A 354 14.53 5.42 -11.52
N LYS A 355 14.79 6.66 -11.96
CA LYS A 355 15.45 7.68 -11.14
C LYS A 355 14.74 7.85 -9.80
N ILE A 356 13.41 8.00 -9.82
CA ILE A 356 12.60 8.17 -8.61
C ILE A 356 12.66 6.93 -7.72
N ALA A 357 12.59 5.73 -8.29
CA ALA A 357 12.70 4.48 -7.55
C ALA A 357 14.06 4.34 -6.83
N LEU A 358 15.16 4.75 -7.49
CA LEU A 358 16.51 4.74 -6.90
C LEU A 358 16.63 5.74 -5.74
N LEU A 359 16.09 6.95 -5.91
CA LEU A 359 16.05 7.97 -4.84
C LEU A 359 15.24 7.48 -3.62
N ASP A 360 14.07 6.88 -3.85
CA ASP A 360 13.24 6.30 -2.79
C ASP A 360 13.96 5.15 -2.06
N HIS A 361 14.71 4.33 -2.79
CA HIS A 361 15.50 3.24 -2.22
C HIS A 361 16.64 3.78 -1.34
N ALA A 362 17.39 4.77 -1.82
CA ALA A 362 18.46 5.42 -1.06
C ALA A 362 17.94 6.08 0.23
N LEU A 363 16.80 6.80 0.15
CA LEU A 363 16.13 7.36 1.33
C LEU A 363 15.71 6.28 2.34
N THR A 364 15.25 5.13 1.85
CA THR A 364 14.85 4.01 2.69
C THR A 364 16.06 3.40 3.39
N ILE A 365 17.18 3.15 2.69
CA ILE A 365 18.42 2.67 3.32
C ILE A 365 18.90 3.65 4.39
N ARG A 366 18.96 4.95 4.07
CA ARG A 366 19.36 6.00 5.05
C ARG A 366 18.47 5.97 6.30
N ARG A 367 17.16 5.85 6.13
CA ARG A 367 16.21 5.74 7.26
C ARG A 367 16.47 4.47 8.08
N CYS A 368 16.68 3.33 7.43
CA CYS A 368 16.99 2.06 8.09
C CYS A 368 18.34 2.09 8.83
N LEU A 369 19.35 2.80 8.33
CA LEU A 369 20.63 3.01 9.03
C LEU A 369 20.46 3.77 10.37
N GLY A 370 19.41 4.58 10.51
CA GLY A 370 19.04 5.21 11.78
C GLY A 370 18.66 4.21 12.88
N LEU A 371 18.30 2.98 12.54
CA LEU A 371 18.01 1.92 13.52
C LEU A 371 19.26 1.42 14.26
N TYR A 372 20.45 1.69 13.71
CA TYR A 372 21.74 1.20 14.21
C TYR A 372 22.44 2.16 15.19
N ASN A 373 21.75 3.19 15.68
CA ASN A 373 22.29 4.16 16.64
C ASN A 373 22.50 3.59 18.06
N ARG A 374 22.08 2.35 18.31
CA ARG A 374 22.28 1.69 19.61
C ARG A 374 23.71 1.17 19.73
N SER A 375 24.27 1.19 20.94
CA SER A 375 25.64 0.74 21.23
C SER A 375 25.97 -0.65 20.65
N ALA A 376 25.02 -1.60 20.69
CA ALA A 376 25.18 -2.94 20.15
C ALA A 376 25.40 -3.02 18.63
N PHE A 377 25.05 -1.98 17.88
CA PHE A 377 25.06 -1.97 16.41
C PHE A 377 25.98 -0.91 15.81
N LEU A 378 26.72 -0.16 16.63
CA LEU A 378 27.60 0.92 16.16
C LEU A 378 28.72 0.40 15.27
N ALA A 379 29.30 -0.76 15.56
CA ALA A 379 30.35 -1.36 14.72
C ALA A 379 29.80 -1.72 13.33
N THR A 380 28.62 -2.34 13.26
CA THR A 380 27.94 -2.64 12.00
C THR A 380 27.60 -1.36 11.24
N LYS A 381 27.13 -0.31 11.92
CA LYS A 381 26.87 0.99 11.31
C LYS A 381 28.14 1.60 10.69
N ALA A 382 29.26 1.54 11.41
CA ALA A 382 30.55 2.06 10.94
C ALA A 382 31.07 1.34 9.69
N GLU A 383 30.70 0.06 9.50
CA GLU A 383 31.00 -0.69 8.26
C GLU A 383 30.04 -0.35 7.12
N LEU A 384 28.74 -0.25 7.40
CA LEU A 384 27.70 -0.08 6.37
C LEU A 384 27.65 1.35 5.80
N VAL A 385 27.88 2.38 6.62
CA VAL A 385 27.76 3.78 6.20
C VAL A 385 28.71 4.15 5.06
N PRO A 386 30.02 3.87 5.12
CA PRO A 386 30.93 4.20 4.03
C PRO A 386 30.57 3.50 2.71
N ARG A 387 30.12 2.24 2.78
CA ARG A 387 29.67 1.48 1.58
C ARG A 387 28.38 2.03 1.01
N PHE A 388 27.45 2.45 1.86
CA PHE A 388 26.23 3.13 1.46
C PHE A 388 26.54 4.44 0.73
N GLU A 389 27.41 5.28 1.31
CA GLU A 389 27.82 6.55 0.70
C GLU A 389 28.54 6.34 -0.63
N ALA A 390 29.40 5.32 -0.74
CA ALA A 390 30.06 4.97 -2.00
C ALA A 390 29.06 4.49 -3.08
N SER A 391 28.10 3.64 -2.71
CA SER A 391 27.16 3.04 -3.67
C SER A 391 26.05 4.00 -4.12
N PHE A 392 25.56 4.85 -3.22
CA PHE A 392 24.42 5.75 -3.43
C PHE A 392 24.81 7.24 -3.40
N GLY A 393 26.09 7.58 -3.56
CA GLY A 393 26.58 8.95 -3.51
C GLY A 393 25.87 9.89 -4.48
N HIS A 394 25.54 9.41 -5.68
CA HIS A 394 24.79 10.17 -6.68
C HIS A 394 23.36 10.53 -6.21
N GLU A 395 22.60 9.55 -5.70
CA GLU A 395 21.26 9.80 -5.17
C GLU A 395 21.30 10.72 -3.94
N LEU A 396 22.32 10.54 -3.08
CA LEU A 396 22.52 11.37 -1.90
C LEU A 396 22.81 12.83 -2.28
N ALA A 397 23.62 13.08 -3.30
CA ALA A 397 23.89 14.43 -3.79
C ALA A 397 22.62 15.12 -4.33
N ILE A 398 21.75 14.37 -5.02
CA ILE A 398 20.46 14.88 -5.52
C ILE A 398 19.50 15.18 -4.37
N LEU A 399 19.42 14.29 -3.38
CA LEU A 399 18.50 14.40 -2.25
C LEU A 399 18.93 15.48 -1.25
N PHE A 400 20.24 15.67 -1.10
CA PHE A 400 20.84 16.53 -0.07
C PHE A 400 22.02 17.36 -0.64
N PRO A 401 21.76 18.31 -1.54
CA PRO A 401 22.80 19.06 -2.25
C PRO A 401 23.69 19.94 -1.34
N GLN A 402 23.27 20.22 -0.11
CA GLN A 402 24.00 21.09 0.83
C GLN A 402 24.72 20.33 1.95
N SER A 403 24.73 18.99 1.91
CA SER A 403 25.27 18.20 3.01
C SER A 403 26.50 17.41 2.57
N ALA A 404 27.68 18.02 2.70
CA ALA A 404 28.95 17.35 2.53
C ALA A 404 29.21 16.40 3.72
N GLY A 405 28.81 15.12 3.57
CA GLY A 405 28.95 14.08 4.60
C GLY A 405 27.81 14.10 5.62
N LEU A 406 26.96 13.07 5.60
CA LEU A 406 25.58 13.16 6.12
C LEU A 406 25.24 12.28 7.32
N MET A 407 26.26 11.64 7.90
CA MET A 407 26.08 10.80 9.08
C MET A 407 26.74 11.37 10.34
N SER A 408 27.16 12.64 10.35
CA SER A 408 27.30 13.40 11.60
C SER A 408 25.90 13.78 12.09
N GLU A 409 25.50 13.27 13.25
CA GLU A 409 24.17 13.51 13.81
C GLU A 409 23.85 15.01 13.92
N PRO A 410 22.59 15.39 13.66
CA PRO A 410 21.86 16.01 14.74
C PRO A 410 20.53 15.30 15.02
N SER A 411 20.25 15.20 16.32
CA SER A 411 19.04 14.72 16.98
C SER A 411 17.73 15.18 16.31
N PRO A 412 16.65 14.36 16.30
CA PRO A 412 15.43 14.68 15.60
C PRO A 412 14.58 15.67 16.40
N ARG A 413 14.58 16.94 16.00
CA ARG A 413 13.45 17.86 16.21
C ARG A 413 13.53 19.06 15.27
N ALA A 414 12.35 19.49 14.82
CA ALA A 414 12.04 20.67 14.01
C ALA A 414 12.17 20.52 12.50
N THR A 415 11.06 20.12 11.87
CA THR A 415 10.53 20.79 10.67
C THR A 415 9.04 20.46 10.58
N MET A 416 8.26 21.20 11.36
CA MET A 416 6.88 21.64 11.08
C MET A 416 6.30 22.23 12.37
N ASP A 417 6.73 23.45 12.69
CA ASP A 417 5.87 24.42 13.37
C ASP A 417 6.46 25.81 13.10
N GLY A 418 5.64 26.73 12.58
CA GLY A 418 6.10 28.05 12.18
C GLY A 418 5.28 28.66 11.06
N LEU A 419 3.97 28.82 11.28
CA LEU A 419 3.25 29.95 10.71
C LEU A 419 3.38 31.09 11.71
N HIS A 420 4.04 32.15 11.27
CA HIS A 420 4.10 33.46 11.90
C HIS A 420 2.70 34.01 12.15
N ASP A 421 2.49 34.61 13.32
CA ASP A 421 1.53 35.69 13.52
C ASP A 421 2.31 36.82 14.19
N ASP A 422 2.55 37.87 13.40
CA ASP A 422 3.16 39.13 13.83
C ASP A 422 2.13 39.94 14.60
N LYS A 423 2.41 40.28 15.87
CA LYS A 423 1.91 41.52 16.48
C LYS A 423 2.96 42.11 17.41
N ASP A 424 3.39 43.30 17.04
CA ASP A 424 4.11 44.29 17.81
C ASP A 424 3.46 44.55 19.17
N ASP A 425 4.29 44.74 20.20
CA ASP A 425 4.17 45.88 21.11
C ASP A 425 5.49 46.06 21.90
N ASP A 426 6.03 47.27 21.77
CA ASP A 426 7.17 47.83 22.49
C ASP A 426 6.84 48.02 23.99
N ASP A 427 7.80 47.71 24.89
CA ASP A 427 8.22 48.67 25.93
C ASP A 427 9.46 48.21 26.74
N VAL A 428 10.62 48.77 26.36
CA VAL A 428 11.47 49.65 27.20
C VAL A 428 11.81 49.23 28.66
N ARG A 429 13.07 48.78 28.78
CA ARG A 429 14.15 49.24 29.71
C ARG A 429 14.41 48.61 31.09
N ARG A 430 15.73 48.38 31.25
CA ARG A 430 16.66 48.57 32.40
C ARG A 430 16.90 47.36 33.29
N THR A 431 18.06 46.68 33.14
CA THR A 431 19.35 46.87 33.86
C THR A 431 19.20 46.72 35.37
N ALA A 432 20.01 46.01 36.14
CA ALA A 432 21.18 45.16 35.96
C ALA A 432 21.39 44.44 37.31
N ASP A 433 22.26 43.43 37.35
CA ASP A 433 23.22 43.14 38.45
C ASP A 433 22.69 43.13 39.90
N THR A 434 22.89 42.12 40.74
CA THR A 434 24.18 41.52 41.10
C THR A 434 23.98 40.45 42.19
N THR A 435 24.77 39.38 42.11
CA THR A 435 25.46 38.60 43.16
C THR A 435 24.89 38.40 44.58
N ALA A 436 24.76 37.10 44.90
CA ALA A 436 25.49 36.35 45.94
C ALA A 436 25.05 36.36 47.43
N GLY A 437 25.03 35.13 47.99
CA GLY A 437 25.39 34.78 49.38
C GLY A 437 24.24 34.83 50.39
N ALA A 438 23.57 33.73 50.77
CA ALA A 438 24.00 32.60 51.63
C ALA A 438 23.67 32.79 53.13
N GLN A 439 23.03 31.75 53.70
CA GLN A 439 22.83 31.42 55.14
C GLN A 439 21.82 32.29 55.91
N ALA A 440 21.02 31.83 56.87
CA ALA A 440 20.59 30.52 57.37
C ALA A 440 19.36 30.79 58.28
N GLU A 441 18.58 29.74 58.55
CA GLU A 441 17.43 29.57 59.49
C GLU A 441 17.52 30.28 60.88
N PRO A 442 16.44 30.40 61.72
CA PRO A 442 15.33 29.44 61.87
C PRO A 442 13.92 29.95 62.30
N THR A 443 13.00 28.98 62.36
CA THR A 443 11.87 28.79 63.30
C THR A 443 10.49 29.47 63.11
N THR A 444 9.51 28.56 63.08
CA THR A 444 8.17 28.53 63.72
C THR A 444 6.94 29.10 63.01
N THR A 445 6.00 28.17 62.74
CA THR A 445 4.51 28.24 62.88
C THR A 445 3.83 29.37 62.09
N SER A 446 2.86 29.18 61.21
CA SER A 446 1.61 28.42 61.31
C SER A 446 0.85 28.52 59.98
N GLU A 447 -0.23 27.77 59.87
CA GLU A 447 -1.11 27.47 58.72
C GLU A 447 -1.57 28.67 57.86
N ASP A 448 -1.55 28.52 56.52
CA ASP A 448 -2.73 28.77 55.67
C ASP A 448 -2.56 28.34 54.18
N GLN A 449 -3.52 27.54 53.71
CA GLN A 449 -4.00 27.25 52.33
C GLN A 449 -3.03 27.19 51.12
N PRO A 450 -3.03 26.08 50.34
CA PRO A 450 -2.60 26.10 48.95
C PRO A 450 -3.77 26.42 47.99
N ARG A 451 -3.62 27.52 47.25
CA ARG A 451 -4.41 27.86 46.07
C ARG A 451 -4.08 26.95 44.88
N GLU A 452 -5.11 26.68 44.10
CA GLU A 452 -5.13 25.81 42.92
C GLU A 452 -4.18 26.23 41.80
N GLY A 453 -3.25 25.32 41.48
CA GLY A 453 -2.41 25.32 40.28
C GLY A 453 -3.05 24.49 39.17
N ARG A 454 -3.74 25.20 38.28
CA ARG A 454 -4.42 24.79 37.04
C ARG A 454 -3.57 23.88 36.13
N ARG A 455 -3.81 22.56 36.15
CA ARG A 455 -3.49 21.65 35.03
C ARG A 455 -4.70 21.58 34.08
N ARG A 456 -4.57 22.16 32.89
CA ARG A 456 -5.55 22.00 31.81
C ARG A 456 -5.33 20.65 31.11
N SER A 457 -5.96 19.60 31.62
CA SER A 457 -6.30 18.41 30.85
C SER A 457 -7.81 18.44 30.60
N LEU A 458 -8.23 18.45 29.34
CA LEU A 458 -9.65 18.40 28.94
C LEU A 458 -10.02 16.97 28.49
N PRO A 459 -10.73 16.19 29.32
CA PRO A 459 -11.40 14.96 28.90
C PRO A 459 -12.88 15.25 28.60
N TRP A 460 -13.36 14.87 27.42
CA TRP A 460 -14.79 14.86 27.12
C TRP A 460 -15.19 13.61 26.34
N LEU A 461 -15.21 12.46 27.00
CA LEU A 461 -15.99 11.29 26.59
C LEU A 461 -16.59 10.66 27.84
N SER A 462 -17.73 11.19 28.30
CA SER A 462 -18.63 10.42 29.17
C SER A 462 -20.02 10.41 28.56
N ARG A 463 -20.34 9.24 28.02
CA ARG A 463 -21.65 8.87 27.51
C ARG A 463 -22.45 8.38 28.73
N ARG A 464 -23.45 9.17 29.14
CA ARG A 464 -24.50 8.74 30.06
C ARG A 464 -25.16 7.46 29.54
N ARG A 465 -25.21 6.42 30.37
CA ARG A 465 -26.31 5.47 30.41
C ARG A 465 -26.84 5.41 31.84
N SER A 466 -28.09 5.80 31.98
CA SER A 466 -28.93 5.60 33.15
C SER A 466 -29.50 4.19 33.15
N SER A 467 -29.43 3.51 34.29
CA SER A 467 -30.51 2.62 34.73
C SER A 467 -30.45 2.42 36.24
N SER A 468 -31.64 2.47 36.82
CA SER A 468 -32.01 2.55 38.23
C SER A 468 -31.89 1.23 39.01
N ILE A 469 -31.46 1.40 40.26
CA ILE A 469 -31.85 0.74 41.52
C ILE A 469 -33.02 -0.27 41.48
N SER A 470 -32.79 -1.44 42.10
CA SER A 470 -33.70 -2.07 43.07
C SER A 470 -32.93 -2.94 44.08
N LYS A 471 -33.43 -2.97 45.32
CA LYS A 471 -32.84 -3.46 46.58
C LYS A 471 -33.10 -4.96 46.88
N GLN A 472 -32.43 -5.41 47.95
CA GLN A 472 -32.70 -6.53 48.90
C GLN A 472 -32.22 -7.93 48.50
N ALA A 473 -31.86 -8.84 49.40
CA ALA A 473 -31.29 -8.89 50.76
C ALA A 473 -31.19 -10.38 51.17
N ASN A 474 -30.20 -10.72 52.01
CA ASN A 474 -30.07 -11.90 52.88
C ASN A 474 -29.82 -13.32 52.33
N GLY A 475 -28.85 -14.01 52.97
CA GLY A 475 -28.75 -15.47 53.04
C GLY A 475 -27.31 -16.02 53.08
N THR A 476 -26.75 -16.26 54.27
CA THR A 476 -25.66 -17.22 54.59
C THR A 476 -26.29 -18.50 55.22
N PRO A 477 -25.54 -19.56 55.59
CA PRO A 477 -24.31 -20.20 55.06
C PRO A 477 -24.48 -21.74 54.89
N GLU A 478 -23.41 -22.45 54.52
CA GLU A 478 -23.04 -23.89 54.77
C GLU A 478 -22.20 -24.40 53.57
N THR A 479 -21.11 -25.17 53.66
CA THR A 479 -20.49 -26.00 54.71
C THR A 479 -18.98 -26.10 54.48
N ASN A 480 -18.30 -26.43 55.58
CA ASN A 480 -16.87 -26.49 55.82
C ASN A 480 -16.26 -27.88 55.51
N GLY A 481 -14.93 -27.91 55.40
CA GLY A 481 -14.09 -29.05 55.80
C GLY A 481 -13.38 -29.81 54.66
N ASN A 482 -12.11 -30.22 54.78
CA ASN A 482 -11.18 -30.09 55.89
C ASN A 482 -9.77 -30.52 55.42
N GLY A 483 -8.75 -29.82 55.91
CA GLY A 483 -7.43 -30.35 56.27
C GLY A 483 -6.42 -30.67 55.17
N THR A 484 -5.11 -30.68 55.42
CA THR A 484 -4.32 -30.31 56.60
C THR A 484 -2.85 -30.33 56.18
N ASN A 485 -2.06 -29.48 56.84
CA ASN A 485 -0.63 -29.64 57.12
C ASN A 485 0.40 -29.59 55.98
N GLY A 486 1.30 -28.61 56.13
CA GLY A 486 2.68 -28.97 56.45
C GLY A 486 3.77 -28.19 55.70
N GLY A 487 4.48 -27.33 56.43
CA GLY A 487 5.95 -27.31 56.32
C GLY A 487 6.61 -26.21 55.49
N ARG A 488 6.85 -25.07 56.16
CA ARG A 488 8.16 -24.40 56.32
C ARG A 488 9.00 -24.03 55.08
N SER A 489 9.08 -22.71 54.87
CA SER A 489 10.30 -21.87 54.86
C SER A 489 11.52 -22.28 54.02
N SER A 490 11.90 -21.45 53.04
CA SER A 490 12.95 -20.43 53.20
C SER A 490 13.52 -19.96 51.86
N SER A 491 14.10 -18.78 51.91
CA SER A 491 14.77 -18.02 50.87
C SER A 491 16.06 -18.67 50.36
N ARG A 492 16.42 -18.40 49.09
CA ARG A 492 17.64 -17.67 48.67
C ARG A 492 18.03 -17.97 47.22
N GLN A 493 18.55 -16.92 46.61
CA GLN A 493 19.34 -16.90 45.38
C GLN A 493 20.42 -17.99 45.34
N ARG A 494 20.73 -18.51 44.14
CA ARG A 494 22.11 -18.54 43.64
C ARG A 494 22.19 -18.90 42.15
N SER A 495 23.06 -18.16 41.49
CA SER A 495 23.57 -18.33 40.13
C SER A 495 24.28 -19.68 39.93
N SER A 496 24.27 -20.20 38.71
CA SER A 496 25.32 -21.11 38.24
C SER A 496 25.67 -20.81 36.78
N SER A 497 26.92 -20.44 36.58
CA SER A 497 27.62 -20.40 35.30
C SER A 497 28.06 -21.81 34.90
N ARG A 498 27.96 -22.16 33.61
CA ARG A 498 28.83 -23.14 32.96
C ARG A 498 29.16 -22.69 31.53
N LEU A 499 30.48 -22.59 31.31
CA LEU A 499 31.16 -22.36 30.04
C LEU A 499 31.21 -23.66 29.21
N ARG A 500 30.95 -23.58 27.89
CA ARG A 500 31.73 -24.23 26.82
C ARG A 500 31.20 -23.86 25.41
N ASP A 501 31.97 -23.01 24.74
CA ASP A 501 32.54 -23.08 23.36
C ASP A 501 31.89 -23.91 22.21
N PRO A 502 32.22 -23.57 20.94
CA PRO A 502 31.23 -23.30 19.92
C PRO A 502 31.35 -24.27 18.73
N SER A 503 30.22 -24.80 18.27
CA SER A 503 30.14 -25.36 16.92
C SER A 503 28.69 -25.44 16.49
N LEU A 504 28.49 -25.34 15.17
CA LEU A 504 27.23 -25.41 14.42
C LEU A 504 26.60 -24.04 14.10
N THR A 505 27.22 -23.40 13.12
CA THR A 505 26.56 -22.60 12.08
C THR A 505 25.30 -23.31 11.56
N ARG A 506 24.13 -22.96 12.11
CA ARG A 506 22.84 -23.24 11.46
C ARG A 506 22.35 -21.98 10.76
N ARG A 507 22.70 -21.92 9.47
CA ARG A 507 22.13 -21.02 8.46
C ARG A 507 20.60 -21.19 8.44
N LEU A 508 19.87 -20.10 8.66
CA LEU A 508 18.48 -19.96 8.26
C LEU A 508 18.44 -19.07 7.02
N SER A 509 18.64 -19.67 5.86
CA SER A 509 18.45 -19.04 4.55
C SER A 509 17.13 -19.52 3.97
N PHE A 510 16.13 -18.65 3.94
CA PHE A 510 14.93 -18.85 3.13
C PHE A 510 15.03 -17.97 1.87
N PHE A 511 14.71 -18.57 0.73
CA PHE A 511 14.69 -18.04 -0.65
C PHE A 511 15.96 -18.26 -1.50
N ARG A 512 16.07 -19.46 -2.07
CA ARG A 512 16.59 -19.71 -3.44
C ARG A 512 15.49 -20.48 -4.19
N SER A 513 14.99 -19.92 -5.29
CA SER A 513 15.45 -20.17 -6.67
C SER A 513 15.31 -21.64 -7.03
N SER A 514 14.29 -21.93 -7.82
CA SER A 514 14.06 -23.22 -8.45
C SER A 514 14.96 -23.32 -9.67
N GLU A 515 16.01 -24.12 -9.56
CA GLU A 515 16.79 -24.82 -10.60
C GLU A 515 17.86 -25.60 -9.79
N ASP A 516 18.17 -26.87 -10.00
CA ASP A 516 18.11 -27.70 -11.19
C ASP A 516 18.31 -29.18 -10.80
N ARG A 517 17.69 -30.13 -11.51
CA ARG A 517 18.09 -31.55 -11.54
C ARG A 517 17.49 -32.25 -12.76
N THR A 518 18.17 -32.21 -13.90
CA THR A 518 18.24 -33.38 -14.77
C THR A 518 19.64 -33.54 -15.36
N ARG A 519 20.27 -34.65 -14.98
CA ARG A 519 21.46 -35.24 -15.58
C ARG A 519 21.17 -35.73 -16.99
N ASP A 520 22.21 -35.61 -17.81
CA ASP A 520 22.54 -36.35 -19.02
C ASP A 520 21.71 -37.61 -19.30
N THR A 521 21.03 -37.62 -20.45
CA THR A 521 20.98 -38.81 -21.30
C THR A 521 21.09 -38.40 -22.76
N ASN A 522 22.23 -38.79 -23.33
CA ASN A 522 22.56 -38.79 -24.73
C ASN A 522 21.67 -39.82 -25.45
N ASN A 523 20.90 -39.44 -26.47
CA ASN A 523 20.57 -40.39 -27.53
C ASN A 523 20.13 -39.74 -28.84
N ASN A 524 20.77 -40.20 -29.91
CA ASN A 524 20.47 -39.95 -31.31
C ASN A 524 19.04 -40.37 -31.66
N ASN A 525 18.32 -39.56 -32.46
CA ASN A 525 17.83 -40.09 -33.74
C ASN A 525 17.47 -39.01 -34.75
N LYS A 526 17.86 -39.35 -35.97
CA LYS A 526 17.71 -38.70 -37.27
C LYS A 526 16.38 -39.13 -37.89
N LEU A 527 15.99 -38.47 -38.99
CA LEU A 527 14.86 -38.76 -39.93
C LEU A 527 13.55 -38.03 -39.56
N THR A 528 12.80 -37.37 -40.44
CA THR A 528 12.79 -37.22 -41.92
C THR A 528 11.90 -36.04 -42.30
N ALA A 529 12.26 -35.36 -43.39
CA ALA A 529 11.38 -34.44 -44.10
C ALA A 529 10.24 -35.19 -44.82
N SER A 530 9.09 -34.56 -44.94
CA SER A 530 8.14 -34.78 -46.05
C SER A 530 7.17 -33.60 -46.14
N GLU A 531 7.21 -32.95 -47.29
CA GLU A 531 6.26 -31.97 -47.81
C GLU A 531 4.89 -32.57 -48.11
N MET A 532 3.89 -31.68 -48.24
CA MET A 532 2.63 -31.71 -49.01
C MET A 532 1.59 -30.89 -48.20
N GLY A 533 0.94 -29.83 -48.68
CA GLY A 533 0.54 -29.45 -50.03
C GLY A 533 -1.00 -29.30 -50.04
N GLY A 534 -1.52 -28.13 -50.47
CA GLY A 534 -2.96 -27.83 -50.65
C GLY A 534 -3.50 -26.80 -49.65
N GLN A 535 -3.64 -25.48 -49.90
CA GLN A 535 -4.24 -24.70 -50.99
C GLN A 535 -5.78 -24.57 -50.91
N GLN A 536 -6.24 -23.29 -50.99
CA GLN A 536 -7.59 -22.76 -51.32
C GLN A 536 -8.62 -22.69 -50.18
N ASP A 537 -9.52 -21.70 -50.08
CA ASP A 537 -9.67 -20.31 -50.56
C ASP A 537 -11.02 -19.80 -50.02
N ARG A 538 -11.20 -18.47 -49.99
CA ARG A 538 -12.47 -17.70 -49.83
C ARG A 538 -13.19 -17.71 -48.47
N ALA A 539 -13.94 -16.69 -48.07
CA ALA A 539 -14.01 -15.24 -48.31
C ALA A 539 -15.25 -14.76 -47.53
N SER A 540 -15.09 -13.67 -46.77
CA SER A 540 -16.06 -12.60 -46.48
C SER A 540 -17.57 -12.87 -46.47
N THR A 541 -18.20 -12.61 -45.32
CA THR A 541 -19.47 -11.87 -45.25
C THR A 541 -19.52 -11.01 -43.99
N ALA A 542 -19.75 -9.72 -44.19
CA ALA A 542 -20.04 -8.73 -43.17
C ALA A 542 -21.55 -8.68 -42.85
N ALA A 543 -21.91 -8.40 -41.59
CA ALA A 543 -23.17 -7.77 -41.24
C ALA A 543 -23.05 -7.00 -39.91
N LYS A 544 -23.57 -5.78 -39.92
CA LYS A 544 -23.68 -4.78 -38.85
C LYS A 544 -24.80 -5.13 -37.85
N GLN A 545 -24.61 -4.79 -36.56
CA GLN A 545 -25.52 -4.02 -35.67
C GLN A 545 -24.93 -4.07 -34.24
N GLN A 546 -24.36 -2.97 -33.73
CA GLN A 546 -24.99 -1.90 -32.94
C GLN A 546 -25.59 -2.34 -31.59
N GLY A 547 -25.01 -1.81 -30.50
CA GLY A 547 -25.75 -1.45 -29.29
C GLY A 547 -25.08 -1.73 -27.94
N GLY A 548 -24.44 -0.71 -27.34
CA GLY A 548 -24.49 -0.49 -25.89
C GLY A 548 -23.21 -0.67 -25.07
N GLU A 549 -22.22 0.23 -25.22
CA GLU A 549 -21.17 0.44 -24.22
C GLU A 549 -21.59 1.54 -23.22
N TYR A 550 -21.56 1.22 -21.92
CA TYR A 550 -21.78 2.19 -20.84
C TYR A 550 -20.49 2.95 -20.53
N TYR A 551 -20.56 4.27 -20.74
CA TYR A 551 -19.51 5.24 -20.45
C TYR A 551 -19.40 5.53 -18.94
N ARG A 552 -18.14 5.68 -18.50
CA ARG A 552 -17.70 6.19 -17.19
C ARG A 552 -17.69 7.72 -17.25
N PRO A 553 -18.26 8.50 -16.30
CA PRO A 553 -18.21 9.96 -16.39
C PRO A 553 -16.84 10.48 -15.96
N ALA A 554 -16.16 11.18 -16.87
CA ALA A 554 -15.12 12.16 -16.54
C ALA A 554 -15.81 13.48 -16.18
N MET A 555 -15.49 14.05 -15.02
CA MET A 555 -15.94 15.39 -14.65
C MET A 555 -15.24 16.42 -15.54
N VAL A 556 -15.98 17.03 -16.47
CA VAL A 556 -15.63 18.30 -17.09
C VAL A 556 -16.38 19.37 -16.32
N ALA A 557 -15.62 20.27 -15.69
CA ALA A 557 -16.19 21.45 -15.03
C ALA A 557 -16.73 22.41 -16.08
N SER A 558 -18.04 22.66 -16.07
CA SER A 558 -18.66 23.73 -16.83
C SER A 558 -18.24 25.09 -16.26
N PRO A 559 -17.78 26.06 -17.07
CA PRO A 559 -17.43 27.39 -16.59
C PRO A 559 -18.70 28.22 -16.36
N GLN A 560 -18.86 28.72 -15.14
CA GLN A 560 -19.82 29.78 -14.79
C GLN A 560 -19.47 31.08 -15.55
N PRO A 561 -20.45 31.88 -16.02
CA PRO A 561 -20.18 33.13 -16.71
C PRO A 561 -19.60 34.17 -15.75
N SER A 562 -18.31 34.46 -15.87
CA SER A 562 -17.65 35.52 -15.10
C SER A 562 -17.94 36.89 -15.74
N ASN A 563 -18.55 37.79 -14.97
CA ASN A 563 -18.88 39.15 -15.40
C ASN A 563 -17.58 40.01 -15.48
N TYR A 564 -17.12 40.34 -16.69
CA TYR A 564 -15.84 41.02 -16.94
C TYR A 564 -15.89 42.54 -16.71
N SER A 565 -17.07 43.12 -16.51
CA SER A 565 -17.26 44.57 -16.36
C SER A 565 -16.78 45.14 -15.02
N ALA A 566 -16.52 44.29 -14.03
CA ALA A 566 -16.15 44.71 -12.67
C ALA A 566 -14.65 44.52 -12.35
N MET A 567 -13.83 44.07 -13.29
CA MET A 567 -12.41 43.80 -13.03
C MET A 567 -11.51 45.03 -13.24
N SER A 568 -10.57 45.20 -12.33
CA SER A 568 -9.51 46.22 -12.45
C SER A 568 -8.55 45.89 -13.60
N THR A 569 -7.98 46.91 -14.23
CA THR A 569 -7.00 46.78 -15.33
C THR A 569 -5.78 45.93 -14.95
N ALA A 570 -5.40 45.88 -13.68
CA ALA A 570 -4.34 45.03 -13.17
C ALA A 570 -4.74 43.53 -13.12
N GLN A 571 -6.01 43.23 -12.83
CA GLN A 571 -6.54 41.87 -12.80
C GLN A 571 -6.70 41.30 -14.22
N LEU A 572 -7.09 42.15 -15.19
CA LEU A 572 -7.11 41.82 -16.61
C LEU A 572 -5.72 41.49 -17.16
N LYS A 573 -4.71 42.32 -16.85
CA LYS A 573 -3.31 42.07 -17.27
C LYS A 573 -2.75 40.78 -16.68
N LYS A 574 -3.04 40.48 -15.41
CA LYS A 574 -2.59 39.26 -14.74
C LYS A 574 -3.25 38.00 -15.29
N ARG A 575 -4.47 38.08 -15.83
CA ARG A 575 -5.11 36.95 -16.54
C ARG A 575 -4.65 36.81 -17.99
N LEU A 576 -4.41 37.91 -18.69
CA LEU A 576 -3.85 37.89 -20.05
C LEU A 576 -2.42 37.32 -20.10
N SER A 577 -1.63 37.49 -19.03
CA SER A 577 -0.30 36.85 -18.93
C SER A 577 -0.36 35.32 -18.82
N PHE A 578 -1.48 34.72 -18.40
CA PHE A 578 -1.63 33.26 -18.35
C PHE A 578 -2.00 32.63 -19.70
N LEU A 579 -2.48 33.41 -20.67
CA LEU A 579 -2.88 32.94 -22.00
C LEU A 579 -1.74 32.97 -23.04
N ARG A 580 -0.58 33.55 -22.70
CA ARG A 580 0.56 33.69 -23.62
C ARG A 580 1.53 32.51 -23.62
N ASN A 581 1.29 31.47 -22.82
CA ASN A 581 2.15 30.27 -22.72
C ASN A 581 1.60 28.99 -23.37
N SER A 582 0.48 29.07 -24.11
CA SER A 582 0.02 27.97 -24.97
C SER A 582 0.29 28.35 -26.42
N GLY A 583 1.36 27.80 -27.01
CA GLY A 583 1.87 28.14 -28.34
C GLY A 583 0.93 27.82 -29.51
N VAL A 584 -0.10 28.63 -29.71
CA VAL A 584 -0.93 28.67 -30.92
C VAL A 584 -1.05 30.14 -31.35
N PRO A 585 -0.72 30.51 -32.61
CA PRO A 585 -0.84 31.88 -33.07
C PRO A 585 -2.31 32.20 -33.36
N ALA A 586 -2.94 33.06 -32.55
CA ALA A 586 -4.26 33.61 -32.82
C ALA A 586 -4.16 35.13 -33.08
N GLN A 587 -4.62 35.59 -34.25
CA GLN A 587 -4.80 37.01 -34.53
C GLN A 587 -6.11 37.48 -33.89
N VAL A 588 -6.05 38.55 -33.09
CA VAL A 588 -7.19 39.18 -32.42
C VAL A 588 -7.43 40.54 -33.07
N THR A 589 -8.65 40.79 -33.57
CA THR A 589 -9.07 42.11 -34.05
C THR A 589 -9.51 43.01 -32.89
N ALA A 590 -9.50 44.34 -33.11
CA ALA A 590 -9.69 45.36 -32.08
C ALA A 590 -11.06 45.36 -31.35
N THR A 591 -11.96 44.43 -31.68
CA THR A 591 -13.28 44.25 -31.04
C THR A 591 -13.39 42.96 -30.22
N GLY A 592 -12.34 42.12 -30.16
CA GLY A 592 -12.25 41.02 -29.18
C GLY A 592 -13.00 39.72 -29.53
N GLU A 593 -13.39 39.49 -30.78
CA GLU A 593 -13.95 38.20 -31.22
C GLU A 593 -12.86 37.23 -31.69
N VAL A 594 -12.92 35.97 -31.26
CA VAL A 594 -12.04 34.87 -31.68
C VAL A 594 -12.85 33.92 -32.58
N MET A 595 -12.55 33.88 -33.88
CA MET A 595 -13.10 32.87 -34.80
C MET A 595 -12.09 31.74 -34.99
N GLY A 596 -12.48 30.51 -34.66
CA GLY A 596 -11.75 29.29 -34.98
C GLY A 596 -12.57 28.41 -35.93
N SER A 597 -12.07 28.20 -37.14
CA SER A 597 -12.61 27.25 -38.12
C SER A 597 -12.11 25.84 -37.82
N TYR A 598 -13.02 24.87 -37.72
CA TYR A 598 -12.69 23.44 -37.75
C TYR A 598 -12.75 22.93 -39.19
N THR A 599 -11.63 22.38 -39.66
CA THR A 599 -11.59 21.28 -40.64
C THR A 599 -10.59 20.26 -40.14
#